data_AF-A0AAV5QDE9-F1
#
_entry.id   AF-A0AAV5QDE9-F1
#
_cell.length_a   1.000
_cell.length_b   1.000
_cell.length_c   1.000
_cell.angle_alpha   90.00
_cell.angle_beta   90.00
_cell.angle_gamma   90.00
#
_symmetry.space_group_name_H-M   'P 1'
#
loop_
_entity.id
_entity.type
_entity.pdbx_description
1 polymer ?
#
loop_
_entity_poly.entity_id
_entity_poly.type
_entity_poly.pdbx_seq_one_letter_code
_entity_poly.pdbx_strand_id
1 'polypeptide(L)'
;MNIIPSNFINEKGETIEFESYIVPEDTLEDGQLRMLDVDASVVCPVDTHIRFIVTAADVTHDFCVPSLGVKVDAAPGRLNQTSALIQREGVYYGQCSELCGVMHSSMPIKIEAVSLGEFLAW
;
A
#
# COMPACT_ATOMS: atom_id res chain seq x y z
N MET A 1 -2.27 4.72 -8.88
CA MET A 1 -1.10 3.83 -8.77
C MET A 1 -1.56 2.44 -8.40
N ASN A 2 -1.01 1.40 -9.01
CA ASN A 2 -1.42 0.03 -8.78
C ASN A 2 -0.28 -0.72 -8.07
N ILE A 3 -0.57 -1.27 -6.89
CA ILE A 3 0.36 -2.07 -6.10
C ILE A 3 -0.20 -3.50 -6.06
N ILE A 4 0.57 -4.44 -6.58
CA ILE A 4 0.19 -5.85 -6.63
C ILE A 4 1.14 -6.60 -5.69
N PRO A 5 0.74 -6.89 -4.45
CA PRO A 5 1.45 -7.85 -3.62
C PRO A 5 1.35 -9.23 -4.29
N SER A 6 2.46 -9.92 -4.45
CA SER A 6 2.48 -11.17 -5.21
C SER A 6 1.63 -12.26 -4.53
N ASN A 7 0.69 -12.82 -5.29
CA ASN A 7 -0.06 -14.06 -4.99
C ASN A 7 -1.04 -13.99 -3.81
N PHE A 8 -1.68 -12.84 -3.56
CA PHE A 8 -2.80 -12.80 -2.61
C PHE A 8 -4.07 -13.29 -3.31
N ILE A 9 -4.57 -14.43 -2.86
CA ILE A 9 -5.69 -15.15 -3.46
C ILE A 9 -6.69 -15.47 -2.35
N ASN A 10 -7.98 -15.28 -2.61
CA ASN A 10 -9.04 -15.63 -1.67
C ASN A 10 -9.28 -17.16 -1.60
N GLU A 11 -10.15 -17.61 -0.70
CA GLU A 11 -10.51 -19.04 -0.56
C GLU A 11 -11.07 -19.68 -1.85
N LYS A 12 -11.58 -18.86 -2.77
CA LYS A 12 -12.16 -19.30 -4.06
C LYS A 12 -11.14 -19.37 -5.19
N GLY A 13 -9.88 -19.00 -4.95
CA GLY A 13 -8.84 -18.99 -5.98
C GLY A 13 -8.79 -17.71 -6.82
N GLU A 14 -9.48 -16.65 -6.42
CA GLU A 14 -9.53 -15.37 -7.13
C GLU A 14 -8.54 -14.36 -6.54
N THR A 15 -7.95 -13.52 -7.40
CA THR A 15 -7.06 -12.43 -6.96
C THR A 15 -7.82 -11.43 -6.11
N ILE A 16 -7.21 -11.01 -4.99
CA ILE A 16 -7.75 -9.95 -4.15
C ILE A 16 -7.31 -8.60 -4.72
N GLU A 17 -8.27 -7.74 -5.03
CA GLU A 17 -8.05 -6.36 -5.46
C GLU A 17 -9.02 -5.42 -4.76
N PHE A 18 -8.54 -4.24 -4.39
CA PHE A 18 -9.33 -3.15 -3.82
C PHE A 18 -8.64 -1.83 -4.10
N GLU A 19 -9.42 -0.75 -4.03
CA GLU A 19 -8.93 0.62 -4.11
C GLU A 19 -8.75 1.17 -2.69
N SER A 20 -7.73 2.00 -2.51
CA SER A 20 -7.43 2.66 -1.23
C SER A 20 -7.41 4.16 -1.45
N TYR A 21 -8.30 4.85 -0.74
CA TYR A 21 -8.48 6.30 -0.79
C TYR A 21 -8.22 6.92 0.57
N ILE A 22 -7.68 8.13 0.55
CA ILE A 22 -7.52 8.97 1.74
C ILE A 22 -8.87 9.19 2.44
N VAL A 23 -8.90 9.08 3.77
CA VAL A 23 -10.08 9.46 4.55
C VAL A 23 -10.23 11.00 4.53
N PRO A 24 -11.36 11.55 4.06
CA PRO A 24 -11.61 12.98 4.07
C PRO A 24 -11.58 13.59 5.48
N GLU A 25 -11.10 14.83 5.60
CA GLU A 25 -10.92 15.49 6.91
C GLU A 25 -12.23 15.66 7.70
N ASP A 26 -13.36 15.80 7.01
CA ASP A 26 -14.70 15.89 7.59
C ASP A 26 -15.24 14.57 8.14
N THR A 27 -14.65 13.45 7.70
CA THR A 27 -15.02 12.09 8.15
C THR A 27 -13.95 11.44 9.04
N LEU A 28 -12.88 12.16 9.38
CA LEU A 28 -11.83 11.65 10.26
C LEU A 28 -12.39 11.40 11.67
N GLU A 29 -12.15 10.20 12.18
CA GLU A 29 -12.47 9.82 13.55
C GLU A 29 -11.34 10.20 14.52
N ASP A 30 -11.67 10.37 15.80
CA ASP A 30 -10.68 10.67 16.85
C ASP A 30 -9.60 9.58 16.90
N GLY A 31 -8.35 9.99 16.69
CA GLY A 31 -7.18 9.10 16.66
C GLY A 31 -6.65 8.80 15.26
N GLN A 32 -7.42 9.09 14.20
CA GLN A 32 -6.94 8.98 12.83
C GLN A 32 -5.97 10.11 12.45
N LEU A 33 -5.03 9.79 11.56
CA LEU A 33 -4.00 10.68 11.07
C LEU A 33 -4.45 11.39 9.80
N ARG A 34 -4.65 12.71 9.92
CA ARG A 34 -4.91 13.61 8.79
C ARG A 34 -3.87 13.42 7.68
N MET A 35 -4.33 13.27 6.44
CA MET A 35 -3.51 13.05 5.24
C MET A 35 -2.77 11.70 5.13
N LEU A 36 -2.92 10.80 6.09
CA LEU A 36 -2.21 9.52 6.11
C LEU A 36 -3.14 8.31 6.20
N ASP A 37 -4.25 8.40 6.93
CA ASP A 37 -5.21 7.30 6.98
C ASP A 37 -6.02 7.17 5.70
N VAL A 38 -6.33 5.91 5.40
CA VAL A 38 -7.06 5.46 4.22
C VAL A 38 -8.23 4.59 4.63
N ASP A 39 -9.22 4.48 3.76
CA ASP A 39 -10.40 3.62 3.93
C ASP A 39 -10.06 2.12 3.94
N ALA A 40 -9.11 1.70 3.09
CA ALA A 40 -8.65 0.33 2.98
C ALA A 40 -7.11 0.27 3.02
N SER A 41 -6.55 -0.45 3.98
CA SER A 41 -5.11 -0.66 4.13
C SER A 41 -4.63 -1.91 3.40
N VAL A 42 -3.36 -1.90 2.99
CA VAL A 42 -2.67 -3.09 2.48
C VAL A 42 -2.23 -3.94 3.67
N VAL A 43 -2.90 -5.06 3.91
CA VAL A 43 -2.54 -5.99 4.98
C VAL A 43 -1.44 -6.94 4.48
N CYS A 44 -0.41 -7.18 5.30
CA CYS A 44 0.75 -7.99 4.96
C CYS A 44 1.20 -8.83 6.16
N PRO A 45 1.67 -10.08 5.96
CA PRO A 45 2.21 -10.87 7.06
C PRO A 45 3.63 -10.42 7.43
N VAL A 46 3.94 -10.42 8.72
CA VAL A 46 5.32 -10.28 9.21
C VAL A 46 6.17 -11.51 8.91
N ASP A 47 7.50 -11.34 8.98
CA ASP A 47 8.52 -12.39 8.79
C ASP A 47 8.41 -13.17 7.48
N THR A 48 7.76 -12.58 6.48
CA THR A 48 7.57 -13.15 5.15
C THR A 48 8.17 -12.23 4.10
N HIS A 49 8.92 -12.81 3.15
CA HIS A 49 9.42 -12.06 2.01
C HIS A 49 8.27 -11.73 1.05
N ILE A 50 7.88 -10.46 1.01
CA ILE A 50 6.83 -9.95 0.15
C ILE A 50 7.47 -9.31 -1.07
N ARG A 51 6.96 -9.65 -2.26
CA ARG A 51 7.29 -8.94 -3.50
C ARG A 51 6.14 -8.00 -3.86
N PHE A 52 6.44 -6.71 -3.92
CA PHE A 52 5.54 -5.70 -4.46
C PHE A 52 5.85 -5.51 -5.94
N ILE A 53 4.83 -5.65 -6.80
CA ILE A 53 4.89 -5.26 -8.20
C ILE A 53 4.11 -3.96 -8.34
N VAL A 54 4.76 -2.92 -8.83
CA VAL A 54 4.23 -1.55 -8.86
C VAL A 54 4.19 -1.04 -10.28
N THR A 55 3.06 -0.44 -10.66
CA THR A 55 2.84 0.19 -11.98
C THR A 55 1.77 1.28 -11.89
N ALA A 56 1.56 2.01 -12.97
CA ALA A 56 0.53 3.03 -13.05
C ALA A 56 -0.33 2.88 -14.31
N ALA A 57 -1.58 3.35 -14.22
CA ALA A 57 -2.53 3.31 -15.32
C ALA A 57 -2.57 4.61 -16.14
N ASP A 58 -2.12 5.73 -15.56
CA ASP A 58 -2.29 7.08 -16.09
C ASP A 58 -0.95 7.83 -16.24
N VAL A 59 -0.46 8.44 -15.17
CA VAL A 59 0.80 9.20 -15.11
C VAL A 59 1.78 8.46 -14.20
N THR A 60 3.01 8.97 -14.09
CA THR A 60 3.96 8.42 -13.13
C THR A 60 3.52 8.73 -11.70
N HIS A 61 3.56 7.73 -10.83
CA HIS A 61 3.47 7.87 -9.37
C HIS A 61 4.71 7.23 -8.74
N ASP A 62 4.81 7.19 -7.41
CA ASP A 62 5.88 6.48 -6.72
C ASP A 62 5.35 5.83 -5.44
N PHE A 63 5.62 4.52 -5.31
CA PHE A 63 5.29 3.73 -4.13
C PHE A 63 6.42 3.85 -3.11
N CYS A 64 6.21 4.71 -2.11
CA CYS A 64 7.21 5.02 -1.10
C CYS A 64 6.67 4.76 0.31
N VAL A 65 7.35 3.88 1.05
CA VAL A 65 7.11 3.58 2.46
C VAL A 65 8.46 3.68 3.19
N PRO A 66 8.80 4.86 3.74
CA PRO A 66 10.15 5.14 4.24
C PRO A 66 10.61 4.20 5.35
N SER A 67 9.71 3.82 6.25
CA SER A 67 9.99 2.92 7.38
C SER A 67 10.30 1.48 6.95
N LEU A 68 9.88 1.08 5.74
CA LEU A 68 10.24 -0.18 5.11
C LEU A 68 11.45 -0.05 4.16
N GLY A 69 11.97 1.17 3.96
CA GLY A 69 13.05 1.43 3.01
C GLY A 69 12.66 1.21 1.55
N VAL A 70 11.36 1.23 1.25
CA VAL A 70 10.84 1.02 -0.11
C VAL A 70 10.54 2.37 -0.76
N LYS A 71 11.08 2.58 -1.95
CA LYS A 71 10.73 3.67 -2.86
C LYS A 71 10.88 3.16 -4.29
N VAL A 72 9.81 3.20 -5.08
CA VAL A 72 9.82 2.66 -6.45
C VAL A 72 8.79 3.36 -7.32
N ASP A 73 9.27 3.90 -8.45
CA ASP A 73 8.41 4.56 -9.41
C ASP A 73 7.36 3.60 -10.00
N ALA A 74 6.14 4.08 -10.05
CA ALA A 74 5.02 3.47 -10.75
C ALA A 74 4.89 4.13 -12.12
N ALA A 75 5.55 3.57 -13.13
CA ALA A 75 5.53 4.11 -14.50
C ALA A 75 4.51 3.38 -15.39
N PRO A 76 3.66 4.11 -16.14
CA PRO A 76 2.74 3.49 -17.10
C PRO A 76 3.49 2.64 -18.14
N GLY A 77 2.99 1.44 -18.40
CA GLY A 77 3.61 0.50 -19.36
C GLY A 77 4.85 -0.22 -18.85
N ARG A 78 5.23 -0.05 -17.57
CA ARG A 78 6.35 -0.78 -16.94
C ARG A 78 5.92 -1.39 -15.61
N LEU A 79 6.30 -2.65 -15.40
CA LEU A 79 6.16 -3.35 -14.13
C LEU A 79 7.49 -3.26 -13.38
N ASN A 80 7.55 -2.45 -12.32
CA ASN A 80 8.69 -2.44 -11.41
C ASN A 80 8.42 -3.40 -10.24
N GLN A 81 9.48 -3.98 -9.69
CA GLN A 81 9.38 -4.87 -8.54
C GLN A 81 10.31 -4.41 -7.43
N THR A 82 9.86 -4.59 -6.19
CA THR A 82 10.68 -4.43 -4.98
C THR A 82 10.31 -5.50 -3.98
N SER A 83 11.21 -5.81 -3.06
CA SER A 83 10.99 -6.82 -2.02
C SER A 83 11.11 -6.19 -0.64
N ALA A 84 10.23 -6.57 0.28
CA ALA A 84 10.33 -6.21 1.68
C ALA A 84 10.23 -7.45 2.57
N LEU A 85 10.90 -7.39 3.71
CA LEU A 85 10.72 -8.31 4.83
C LEU A 85 10.35 -7.46 6.04
N ILE A 86 9.10 -7.56 6.49
CA ILE A 86 8.61 -6.77 7.63
C ILE A 86 8.85 -7.55 8.91
N GLN A 87 9.73 -7.05 9.78
CA GLN A 87 10.22 -7.79 10.96
C GLN A 87 9.42 -7.54 12.25
N ARG A 88 8.46 -6.60 12.22
CA ARG A 88 7.64 -6.25 13.39
C ARG A 88 6.23 -5.92 12.95
N GLU A 89 5.26 -6.36 13.73
CA GLU A 89 3.85 -6.00 13.53
C GLU A 89 3.63 -4.51 13.75
N GLY A 90 2.59 -3.97 13.11
CA GLY A 90 2.18 -2.58 13.25
C GLY A 90 1.80 -1.92 11.92
N VAL A 91 1.60 -0.60 11.98
CA VAL A 91 1.15 0.19 10.83
C VAL A 91 2.32 1.01 10.26
N TYR A 92 2.48 0.95 8.94
CA TYR A 92 3.53 1.62 8.19
C TYR A 92 2.89 2.57 7.18
N TYR A 93 3.16 3.86 7.34
CA TYR A 93 2.65 4.89 6.45
C TYR A 93 3.66 5.26 5.37
N GLY A 94 3.13 5.65 4.22
CA GLY A 94 3.84 6.13 3.06
C GLY A 94 3.01 7.18 2.31
N GLN A 95 3.61 7.81 1.31
CA GLN A 95 2.93 8.76 0.43
C GLN A 95 3.51 8.67 -0.98
N CYS A 96 2.70 9.04 -1.98
CA CYS A 96 3.19 9.23 -3.33
C CYS A 96 4.41 10.19 -3.34
N SER A 97 5.53 9.74 -3.90
CA SER A 97 6.80 10.49 -3.90
C SER A 97 7.23 11.02 -5.27
N GLU A 98 6.32 11.01 -6.26
CA GLU A 98 6.49 11.55 -7.61
C GLU A 98 5.28 12.41 -7.97
N LEU A 99 5.50 13.59 -8.58
CA LEU A 99 4.44 14.57 -8.82
C LEU A 99 3.41 14.03 -9.82
N CYS A 100 2.21 13.70 -9.33
CA CYS A 100 1.17 13.03 -10.12
C CYS A 100 -0.08 13.89 -10.41
N GLY A 101 -0.08 15.18 -10.04
CA GLY A 101 -1.16 16.13 -10.34
C GLY A 101 -1.69 16.89 -9.11
N VAL A 102 -2.92 17.39 -9.20
CA VAL A 102 -3.52 18.27 -8.16
C VAL A 102 -3.67 17.57 -6.82
N MET A 103 -4.05 16.29 -6.83
CA MET A 103 -4.27 15.49 -5.62
C MET A 103 -3.00 14.75 -5.15
N HIS A 104 -1.81 15.15 -5.62
CA HIS A 104 -0.55 14.47 -5.33
C HIS A 104 -0.27 14.31 -3.82
N SER A 105 -0.56 15.34 -3.01
CA SER A 105 -0.38 15.28 -1.56
C SER A 105 -1.39 14.38 -0.84
N SER A 106 -2.52 14.07 -1.49
CA SER A 106 -3.67 13.37 -0.92
C SER A 106 -3.73 11.91 -1.35
N MET A 107 -2.57 11.32 -1.62
CA MET A 107 -2.42 9.93 -2.05
C MET A 107 -1.49 9.16 -1.09
N PRO A 108 -1.94 8.91 0.16
CA PRO A 108 -1.17 8.16 1.14
C PRO A 108 -1.20 6.65 0.87
N ILE A 109 -0.30 5.95 1.55
CA ILE A 109 -0.18 4.49 1.56
C ILE A 109 -0.21 4.07 3.03
N LYS A 110 -1.05 3.08 3.38
CA LYS A 110 -1.10 2.47 4.71
C LYS A 110 -0.91 0.96 4.57
N ILE A 111 0.16 0.45 5.16
CA ILE A 111 0.44 -0.99 5.24
C ILE A 111 0.26 -1.45 6.68
N GLU A 112 -0.57 -2.46 6.89
CA GLU A 112 -0.76 -3.10 8.19
C GLU A 112 -0.02 -4.44 8.19
N ALA A 113 1.05 -4.51 8.97
CA ALA A 113 1.80 -5.74 9.15
C ALA A 113 1.24 -6.50 10.34
N VAL A 114 0.68 -7.68 10.09
CA VAL A 114 -0.01 -8.51 11.08
C VAL A 114 0.64 -9.88 11.17
N SER A 115 0.28 -10.65 12.19
CA SER A 115 0.71 -12.05 12.30
C SER A 115 0.19 -12.86 11.11
N LEU A 116 0.88 -13.97 10.77
CA LEU A 116 0.42 -14.82 9.67
C LEU A 116 -1.00 -15.37 9.90
N GLY A 117 -1.38 -15.63 11.16
CA GLY A 117 -2.72 -16.11 11.51
C GLY A 117 -3.80 -15.07 11.24
N GLU A 118 -3.55 -13.81 11.60
CA GLU A 118 -4.47 -12.70 11.31
C GLU A 118 -4.52 -12.39 9.81
N PHE A 119 -3.39 -12.44 9.11
CA PHE A 119 -3.34 -12.26 7.67
C PHE A 119 -4.19 -13.28 6.91
N LEU A 120 -4.23 -14.54 7.36
CA LEU A 120 -5.06 -15.58 6.74
C LEU A 120 -6.55 -15.47 7.10
N ALA A 121 -6.87 -14.79 8.19
CA ALA A 121 -8.25 -14.56 8.62
C ALA A 121 -8.88 -13.33 7.96
N TRP A 122 -8.04 -12.38 7.53
CA TRP A 122 -8.39 -11.23 6.71
C TRP A 122 -8.67 -11.66 5.26
#